data_AF-X1UZU2-F1
#
_entry.id   AF-X1UZU2-F1
#
_cell.length_a   1.000
_cell.length_b   1.000
_cell.length_c   1.000
_cell.angle_alpha   90.00
_cell.angle_beta   90.00
_cell.angle_gamma   90.00
#
_symmetry.space_group_name_H-M   'P 1'
#
loop_
_entity.id
_entity.type
_entity.pdbx_description
1 polymer ?
#
loop_
_entity_poly.entity_id
_entity_poly.type
_entity_poly.pdbx_seq_one_letter_code
_entity_poly.pdbx_strand_id
1 'polypeptide(L)'
;MDPCNTAYQVLQQPEFDGPFTSWSEIISFVLNIMLALSIRGYLIIVLIGLIIYMTGLSDGLSKTLVIIGIALYLISPFILSVLVEAAGVAPITLESATYAWLSLIGMADTELFAIIVFLGDALMALCILIGAILYFTPTSNDLKKRGQSLIVRALILAPVLVFFHLSPWL
;
A
#
# COMPACT_ATOMS: atom_id res chain seq x y z
N MET A 1 -27.54 53.23 29.12
CA MET A 1 -28.07 53.98 27.97
C MET A 1 -26.86 54.69 27.39
N ASP A 2 -26.15 54.21 26.37
CA ASP A 2 -26.53 53.28 25.30
C ASP A 2 -25.39 52.33 24.90
N PRO A 3 -25.70 51.05 24.63
CA PRO A 3 -24.74 50.05 24.15
C PRO A 3 -24.79 50.02 22.62
N CYS A 4 -23.89 50.72 21.93
CA CYS A 4 -23.84 50.61 20.47
C CYS A 4 -22.43 50.90 19.97
N ASN A 5 -21.46 50.06 20.32
CA ASN A 5 -20.10 50.21 19.79
C ASN A 5 -19.30 48.91 19.68
N THR A 6 -19.98 47.80 19.35
CA THR A 6 -19.32 46.54 18.95
C THR A 6 -20.04 45.93 17.75
N ALA A 7 -20.32 46.76 16.74
CA ALA A 7 -20.86 46.33 15.45
C ALA A 7 -19.78 45.92 14.44
N TYR A 8 -18.57 45.59 14.91
CA TYR A 8 -17.48 45.18 14.03
C TYR A 8 -16.84 43.90 14.56
N GLN A 9 -16.75 42.91 13.68
CA GLN A 9 -15.99 41.67 13.79
C GLN A 9 -16.67 40.47 14.47
N VAL A 10 -17.97 40.29 14.23
CA VAL A 10 -18.43 38.93 13.89
C VAL A 10 -18.17 38.74 12.40
N LEU A 11 -16.89 38.66 12.02
CA LEU A 11 -16.52 37.92 10.82
C LEU A 11 -16.74 36.45 11.19
N GLN A 12 -18.00 36.02 11.16
CA GLN A 12 -18.36 34.63 11.05
C GLN A 12 -17.66 34.13 9.79
N GLN A 13 -16.48 33.52 9.97
CA GLN A 13 -16.00 32.57 8.99
C GLN A 13 -17.13 31.57 8.78
N PRO A 14 -17.51 31.26 7.53
CA PRO A 14 -18.50 30.22 7.30
C PRO A 14 -17.96 28.97 7.97
N GLU A 15 -18.66 28.53 9.02
CA GLU A 15 -18.43 27.24 9.67
C GLU A 15 -18.69 26.21 8.58
N PHE A 16 -17.61 25.70 8.01
CA PHE A 16 -17.66 24.70 6.96
C PHE A 16 -18.10 23.42 7.68
N ASP A 17 -19.40 23.12 7.65
CA ASP A 17 -20.01 21.87 8.12
C ASP A 17 -19.59 20.69 7.21
N GLY A 18 -18.29 20.48 7.09
CA GLY A 18 -17.67 19.25 6.62
C GLY A 18 -16.95 18.59 7.78
N PRO A 19 -16.56 17.31 7.66
CA PRO A 19 -15.87 16.58 8.73
C PRO A 19 -14.47 17.14 9.08
N PHE A 20 -14.02 18.20 8.40
CA PHE A 20 -12.74 18.87 8.61
C PHE A 20 -12.99 20.35 8.92
N THR A 21 -12.58 20.77 10.11
CA THR A 21 -12.85 22.11 10.64
C THR A 21 -11.77 23.12 10.24
N SER A 22 -10.62 22.66 9.73
CA SER A 22 -9.56 23.53 9.21
C SER A 22 -8.70 22.90 8.12
N TRP A 23 -8.05 23.74 7.30
CA TRP A 23 -7.04 23.29 6.32
C TRP A 23 -5.88 22.52 6.97
N SER A 24 -5.55 22.86 8.22
CA SER A 24 -4.49 22.17 8.97
C SER A 24 -4.84 20.72 9.29
N GLU A 25 -6.12 20.42 9.54
CA GLU A 25 -6.60 19.06 9.79
C GLU A 25 -6.54 18.19 8.53
N ILE A 26 -6.88 18.76 7.37
CA ILE A 26 -6.79 18.07 6.08
C ILE A 26 -5.33 17.72 5.78
N ILE A 27 -4.42 18.68 5.94
CA ILE A 27 -2.97 18.46 5.71
C ILE A 27 -2.45 17.40 6.69
N SER A 28 -2.82 17.49 7.96
CA SER A 28 -2.47 16.49 8.97
C SER A 28 -2.96 15.08 8.57
N PHE A 29 -4.22 14.97 8.15
CA PHE A 29 -4.81 13.69 7.75
C PHE A 29 -4.10 13.08 6.52
N VAL A 30 -3.82 13.90 5.51
CA VAL A 30 -3.08 13.45 4.31
C VAL A 30 -1.67 12.99 4.67
N LEU A 31 -0.94 13.75 5.49
CA LEU A 31 0.40 13.37 5.92
C LEU A 31 0.39 12.09 6.79
N ASN A 32 -0.63 11.90 7.62
CA ASN A 32 -0.84 10.67 8.39
C ASN A 32 -1.10 9.46 7.48
N ILE A 33 -1.93 9.63 6.44
CA ILE A 33 -2.15 8.60 5.41
C ILE A 33 -0.84 8.28 4.68
N MET A 34 -0.07 9.29 4.28
CA MET A 34 1.21 9.06 3.60
C MET A 34 2.21 8.32 4.49
N LEU A 35 2.25 8.63 5.78
CA LEU A 35 3.08 7.89 6.73
C LEU A 35 2.59 6.45 6.90
N ALA A 36 1.28 6.24 7.04
CA ALA A 36 0.70 4.91 7.10
C ALA A 36 1.01 4.10 5.83
N LEU A 37 0.90 4.71 4.65
CA LEU A 37 1.24 4.08 3.38
C LEU A 37 2.74 3.76 3.28
N SER A 38 3.61 4.63 3.80
CA SER A 38 5.05 4.38 3.84
C SER A 38 5.42 3.20 4.75
N ILE A 39 4.82 3.13 5.94
CA ILE A 39 5.16 2.11 6.95
C ILE A 39 4.43 0.79 6.73
N ARG A 40 3.22 0.81 6.16
CA ARG A 40 2.36 -0.38 6.00
C ARG A 40 2.12 -0.72 4.53
N GLY A 41 1.86 0.30 3.72
CA GLY A 41 1.57 0.15 2.30
C GLY A 41 2.74 -0.31 1.45
N TYR A 42 3.98 -0.14 1.90
CA TYR A 42 5.15 -0.57 1.13
C TYR A 42 5.17 -2.07 0.85
N LEU A 43 4.82 -2.90 1.85
CA LEU A 43 4.76 -4.36 1.71
C LEU A 43 3.68 -4.78 0.71
N ILE A 44 2.54 -4.07 0.71
CA ILE A 44 1.46 -4.29 -0.27
C ILE A 44 1.97 -4.05 -1.68
N ILE A 45 2.66 -2.93 -1.91
CA ILE A 45 3.21 -2.57 -3.22
C ILE A 45 4.25 -3.60 -3.68
N VAL A 46 5.12 -4.05 -2.78
CA VAL A 46 6.12 -5.10 -3.07
C VAL A 46 5.44 -6.43 -3.41
N LEU A 47 4.46 -6.87 -2.61
CA LEU A 47 3.70 -8.10 -2.84
C LEU A 47 2.98 -8.08 -4.19
N ILE A 48 2.27 -6.99 -4.51
CA ILE A 48 1.61 -6.82 -5.81
C ILE A 48 2.64 -6.85 -6.94
N GLY A 49 3.78 -6.19 -6.78
CA GLY A 49 4.87 -6.25 -7.76
C GLY A 49 5.35 -7.67 -8.02
N LEU A 50 5.52 -8.48 -6.98
CA LEU A 50 5.93 -9.89 -7.10
C LEU A 50 4.83 -10.77 -7.70
N ILE A 51 3.55 -10.52 -7.37
CA ILE A 51 2.40 -11.19 -7.99
C ILE A 51 2.36 -10.89 -9.50
N ILE A 52 2.55 -9.63 -9.91
CA ILE A 52 2.63 -9.26 -11.32
C ILE A 52 3.81 -9.95 -12.00
N TYR A 53 4.97 -10.03 -11.34
CA TYR A 53 6.14 -10.71 -11.89
C TYR A 53 5.87 -12.17 -12.23
N MET A 54 5.18 -12.92 -11.34
CA MET A 54 4.91 -14.34 -11.59
C MET A 54 3.97 -14.59 -12.78
N THR A 55 3.01 -13.70 -13.00
CA THR A 55 2.06 -13.82 -14.14
C THR A 55 2.71 -13.58 -15.50
N GLY A 56 3.92 -13.01 -15.53
CA GLY A 56 4.60 -12.66 -16.78
C GLY A 56 3.96 -11.50 -17.55
N LEU A 57 3.02 -10.77 -16.94
CA LEU A 57 2.36 -9.60 -17.55
C LEU A 57 3.35 -8.47 -17.86
N SER A 58 4.26 -8.16 -16.93
CA SER A 58 5.28 -7.13 -17.14
C SER A 58 6.44 -7.23 -16.15
N ASP A 59 7.63 -7.55 -16.67
CA ASP A 59 8.87 -7.58 -15.89
C ASP A 59 9.35 -6.17 -15.50
N GLY A 60 8.99 -5.16 -16.30
CA GLY A 60 9.33 -3.77 -16.02
C GLY A 60 8.48 -3.20 -14.89
N LEU A 61 7.15 -3.35 -14.97
CA LEU A 61 6.24 -2.83 -13.95
C LEU A 61 6.48 -3.50 -12.59
N SER A 62 6.67 -4.82 -12.56
CA SER A 62 6.95 -5.54 -11.32
C SER A 62 8.21 -5.03 -10.61
N LYS A 63 9.33 -4.90 -11.33
CA LYS A 63 10.58 -4.34 -10.78
C LYS A 63 10.39 -2.92 -10.28
N THR A 64 9.73 -2.08 -11.07
CA THR A 64 9.45 -0.69 -10.68
C THR A 64 8.60 -0.62 -9.42
N LEU A 65 7.55 -1.44 -9.30
CA LEU A 65 6.74 -1.50 -8.08
C LEU A 65 7.57 -1.91 -6.86
N VAL A 66 8.40 -2.95 -6.99
CA VAL A 66 9.26 -3.40 -5.88
C VAL A 66 10.24 -2.30 -5.46
N ILE A 67 10.87 -1.62 -6.43
CA ILE A 67 11.78 -0.50 -6.17
C ILE A 67 11.05 0.66 -5.48
N ILE A 68 9.87 1.03 -5.97
CA ILE A 68 9.04 2.09 -5.38
C ILE A 68 8.63 1.71 -3.96
N GLY A 69 8.23 0.47 -3.71
CA GLY A 69 7.90 -0.01 -2.36
C GLY A 69 9.09 0.12 -1.40
N ILE A 70 10.27 -0.33 -1.82
CA ILE A 70 11.49 -0.19 -0.99
C ILE A 70 11.83 1.30 -0.75
N ALA A 71 11.74 2.14 -1.79
CA ALA A 71 11.98 3.57 -1.67
C ALA A 71 10.96 4.26 -0.75
N LEU A 72 9.68 3.87 -0.80
CA LEU A 72 8.63 4.36 0.08
C LEU A 72 8.93 4.04 1.55
N TYR A 73 9.45 2.86 1.85
CA TYR A 73 9.82 2.48 3.20
C TYR A 73 11.02 3.28 3.72
N LEU A 74 12.07 3.43 2.92
CA LEU A 74 13.34 4.03 3.35
C LEU A 74 13.34 5.56 3.31
N ILE A 75 12.79 6.14 2.25
CA ILE A 75 12.94 7.58 1.95
C ILE A 75 11.75 8.37 2.49
N SER A 76 10.54 7.80 2.44
CA SER A 76 9.33 8.54 2.78
C SER A 76 9.25 9.00 4.24
N PRO A 77 9.72 8.27 5.27
CA PRO A 77 9.67 8.78 6.65
C PRO A 77 10.46 10.09 6.80
N PHE A 78 11.61 10.19 6.14
CA PHE A 78 12.44 11.39 6.12
C PHE A 78 11.79 12.56 5.37
N ILE A 79 11.19 12.30 4.20
CA ILE A 79 10.47 13.34 3.46
C ILE A 79 9.27 13.85 4.27
N LEU A 80 8.54 12.94 4.93
CA LEU A 80 7.37 13.29 5.72
C LEU A 80 7.73 14.09 6.96
N SER A 81 8.84 13.80 7.65
CA SER A 81 9.28 14.62 8.79
C SER A 81 9.55 16.07 8.38
N VAL A 82 10.22 16.28 7.24
CA VAL A 82 10.47 17.63 6.69
C VAL A 82 9.16 18.33 6.31
N LEU A 83 8.21 17.61 5.72
CA LEU A 83 6.90 18.17 5.35
C LEU A 83 6.05 18.54 6.56
N VAL A 84 6.09 17.76 7.64
CA VAL A 84 5.38 18.07 8.89
C VAL A 84 5.93 19.34 9.54
N GLU A 85 7.25 19.46 9.62
CA GLU A 85 7.91 20.66 10.13
C GLU A 85 7.59 21.89 9.27
N ALA A 86 7.63 21.76 7.95
CA ALA A 86 7.31 22.84 7.03
C ALA A 86 5.82 23.27 7.08
N ALA A 87 4.91 22.31 7.32
CA ALA A 87 3.48 22.58 7.43
C ALA A 87 3.07 23.14 8.80
N GLY A 88 3.95 23.12 9.80
CA GLY A 88 3.65 23.59 11.15
C GLY A 88 2.57 22.78 11.87
N VAL A 89 2.41 21.51 11.49
CA VAL A 89 1.40 20.59 12.03
C VAL A 89 2.00 19.79 13.19
N ALA A 90 1.15 19.32 14.10
CA ALA A 90 1.57 18.44 15.20
C ALA A 90 2.36 17.22 14.68
N PRO A 91 3.35 16.73 15.47
CA PRO A 91 4.18 15.60 15.06
C PRO A 91 3.32 14.36 14.84
N ILE A 92 3.57 13.69 13.72
CA ILE A 92 2.83 12.49 13.33
C ILE A 92 3.34 11.30 14.13
N THR A 93 2.43 10.58 14.77
CA THR A 93 2.74 9.37 15.54
C THR A 93 2.29 8.13 14.80
N LEU A 94 2.82 6.97 15.19
CA LEU A 94 2.37 5.68 14.67
C LEU A 94 0.88 5.42 14.96
N GLU A 95 0.39 5.90 16.10
CA GLU A 95 -1.00 5.74 16.51
C GLU A 95 -1.93 6.58 15.62
N SER A 96 -1.62 7.86 15.40
CA SER A 96 -2.41 8.72 14.51
C SER A 96 -2.43 8.23 13.06
N ALA A 97 -1.31 7.69 12.57
CA ALA A 97 -1.23 7.07 11.26
C ALA A 97 -2.09 5.79 11.16
N THR A 98 -2.17 5.00 12.24
CA THR A 98 -3.03 3.80 12.32
C THR A 98 -4.50 4.17 12.20
N TYR A 99 -4.93 5.20 12.92
CA TYR A 99 -6.31 5.69 12.85
C TYR A 99 -6.66 6.21 11.46
N ALA A 100 -5.75 6.97 10.83
CA ALA A 100 -5.96 7.46 9.47
C ALA A 100 -6.04 6.31 8.44
N TRP A 101 -5.24 5.27 8.60
CA TRP A 101 -5.29 4.07 7.76
C TRP A 101 -6.61 3.31 7.90
N LEU A 102 -7.03 3.06 9.14
CA LEU A 102 -8.32 2.42 9.43
C LEU A 102 -9.49 3.25 8.89
N SER A 103 -9.41 4.58 8.99
CA SER A 103 -10.42 5.47 8.42
C SER A 103 -10.45 5.44 6.90
N LEU A 104 -9.33 5.18 6.22
CA LEU A 104 -9.24 5.17 4.77
C LEU A 104 -9.66 3.82 4.18
N ILE A 105 -9.13 2.73 4.72
CA ILE A 105 -9.31 1.37 4.18
C ILE A 105 -10.48 0.63 4.87
N GLY A 106 -10.77 0.96 6.13
CA GLY A 106 -11.83 0.29 6.90
C GLY A 106 -11.47 -1.13 7.35
N MET A 107 -10.21 -1.53 7.23
CA MET A 107 -9.75 -2.90 7.49
C MET A 107 -8.45 -2.90 8.28
N ALA A 108 -8.26 -3.90 9.14
CA ALA A 108 -7.00 -4.07 9.85
C ALA A 108 -5.88 -4.54 8.90
N ASP A 109 -4.63 -4.20 9.24
CA ASP A 109 -3.46 -4.58 8.43
C ASP A 109 -3.38 -6.10 8.21
N THR A 110 -3.66 -6.87 9.25
CA THR A 110 -3.60 -8.34 9.22
C THR A 110 -4.60 -8.94 8.24
N GLU A 111 -5.82 -8.43 8.20
CA GLU A 111 -6.86 -8.86 7.26
C GLU A 111 -6.47 -8.52 5.82
N LEU A 112 -5.94 -7.32 5.61
CA LEU A 112 -5.49 -6.90 4.28
C LEU A 112 -4.35 -7.79 3.77
N PHE A 113 -3.34 -8.03 4.60
CA PHE A 113 -2.24 -8.93 4.22
C PHE A 113 -2.73 -10.35 4.00
N ALA A 114 -3.63 -10.87 4.83
CA ALA A 114 -4.20 -12.21 4.66
C ALA A 114 -4.92 -12.35 3.30
N ILE A 115 -5.70 -11.34 2.89
CA ILE A 115 -6.40 -11.36 1.59
C ILE A 115 -5.40 -11.35 0.43
N ILE A 116 -4.37 -10.49 0.49
CA ILE A 116 -3.36 -10.40 -0.58
C ILE A 116 -2.55 -11.69 -0.68
N VAL A 117 -2.15 -12.25 0.46
CA VAL A 117 -1.38 -13.50 0.51
C VAL A 117 -2.22 -14.66 -0.03
N PHE A 118 -3.49 -14.76 0.36
CA PHE A 118 -4.42 -15.75 -0.18
C PHE A 118 -4.60 -15.61 -1.70
N LEU A 119 -4.74 -14.37 -2.20
CA LEU A 119 -4.78 -14.11 -3.64
C LEU A 119 -3.48 -14.52 -4.33
N GLY A 120 -2.33 -14.26 -3.69
CA GLY A 120 -1.02 -14.69 -4.13
C GLY A 120 -0.92 -16.20 -4.28
N ASP A 121 -1.39 -16.97 -3.29
CA ASP A 121 -1.40 -18.43 -3.33
C ASP A 121 -2.30 -18.97 -4.45
N ALA A 122 -3.51 -18.42 -4.58
CA ALA A 122 -4.45 -18.83 -5.61
C ALA A 122 -3.86 -18.62 -7.02
N LEU A 123 -3.26 -17.45 -7.26
CA LEU A 123 -2.60 -17.13 -8.53
C LEU A 123 -1.32 -17.96 -8.74
N MET A 124 -0.54 -18.22 -7.70
CA MET A 124 0.64 -19.09 -7.79
C MET A 124 0.23 -20.51 -8.20
N ALA A 125 -0.78 -21.09 -7.55
CA ALA A 125 -1.31 -22.40 -7.90
C ALA A 125 -1.82 -22.46 -9.34
N LEU A 126 -2.52 -21.40 -9.78
CA LEU A 126 -2.99 -21.26 -11.16
C LEU A 126 -1.81 -21.22 -12.15
N CYS A 127 -0.77 -20.41 -11.88
CA CYS A 127 0.41 -20.30 -12.73
C CYS A 127 1.19 -21.61 -12.81
N ILE A 128 1.31 -22.36 -11.71
CA ILE A 128 1.95 -23.68 -11.71
C ILE A 128 1.12 -24.67 -12.53
N LEU A 129 -0.21 -24.69 -12.37
CA LEU A 129 -1.09 -25.59 -13.12
C LEU A 129 -1.04 -25.29 -14.63
N ILE A 130 -1.20 -24.03 -15.03
CA ILE A 130 -1.11 -23.60 -16.43
C ILE A 130 0.29 -23.92 -16.98
N GLY A 131 1.33 -23.62 -16.21
CA GLY A 131 2.71 -23.89 -16.60
C GLY A 131 2.98 -25.39 -16.80
N ALA A 132 2.41 -26.24 -15.94
CA ALA A 132 2.50 -27.69 -16.05
C ALA A 132 1.78 -28.21 -17.29
N ILE A 133 0.55 -27.74 -17.55
CA ILE A 133 -0.20 -28.09 -18.76
C ILE A 133 0.60 -27.72 -20.02
N LEU A 134 1.14 -26.49 -20.08
CA LEU A 134 1.96 -26.04 -21.20
C LEU A 134 3.26 -26.85 -21.35
N TYR A 135 3.88 -27.25 -20.24
CA TYR A 135 5.10 -28.04 -20.24
C TYR A 135 4.89 -29.46 -20.78
N PHE A 136 3.76 -30.09 -20.43
CA PHE A 136 3.42 -31.45 -20.85
C PHE A 136 2.68 -31.52 -22.19
N THR A 137 2.25 -30.39 -22.76
CA THR A 137 1.61 -30.37 -24.08
C THR A 137 2.69 -30.48 -25.17
N PRO A 138 2.71 -31.57 -25.97
CA PRO A 138 3.83 -31.89 -26.87
C PRO A 138 3.82 -31.12 -28.21
N THR A 139 3.10 -30.00 -28.30
CA THR A 139 2.82 -29.33 -29.57
C THR A 139 3.92 -28.39 -30.05
N SER A 140 4.79 -27.86 -29.19
CA SER A 140 5.99 -27.11 -29.61
C SER A 140 7.04 -26.95 -28.49
N ASN A 141 8.32 -26.83 -28.88
CA ASN A 141 9.40 -26.47 -27.96
C ASN A 141 9.22 -25.07 -27.32
N ASP A 142 8.45 -24.17 -27.96
CA ASP A 142 8.18 -22.83 -27.42
C ASP A 142 7.21 -22.89 -26.23
N LEU A 143 6.16 -23.72 -26.33
CA LEU A 143 5.19 -23.92 -25.25
C LEU A 143 5.85 -24.53 -24.02
N LYS A 144 6.75 -25.49 -24.23
CA LYS A 144 7.54 -26.09 -23.14
C LYS A 144 8.39 -25.05 -22.39
N LYS A 145 9.08 -24.17 -23.13
CA LYS A 145 9.90 -23.08 -22.55
C LYS A 145 9.04 -22.07 -21.79
N ARG A 146 7.88 -21.69 -22.32
CA ARG A 146 6.94 -20.78 -21.65
C ARG A 146 6.37 -21.39 -20.37
N GLY A 147 5.97 -22.66 -20.43
CA GLY A 147 5.49 -23.40 -19.25
C GLY A 147 6.55 -23.48 -18.14
N GLN A 148 7.79 -23.83 -18.50
CA GLN A 148 8.90 -23.85 -17.55
C GLN A 148 9.18 -22.47 -16.94
N SER A 149 9.18 -21.41 -17.74
CA SER A 149 9.35 -20.03 -17.24
C SER A 149 8.24 -19.65 -16.24
N LEU A 150 6.98 -19.98 -16.53
CA LEU A 150 5.85 -19.67 -15.66
C LEU A 150 5.94 -20.41 -14.32
N ILE A 151 6.29 -21.70 -14.34
CA ILE A 151 6.49 -22.52 -13.14
C ILE A 151 7.63 -21.94 -12.27
N VAL A 152 8.78 -21.63 -12.88
CA VAL A 152 9.94 -21.12 -12.13
C VAL A 152 9.62 -19.76 -11.51
N ARG A 153 8.95 -18.86 -12.23
CA ARG A 153 8.56 -17.54 -11.70
C ARG A 153 7.56 -17.67 -10.56
N ALA A 154 6.59 -18.57 -10.65
CA ALA A 154 5.64 -18.85 -9.56
C ALA A 154 6.35 -19.42 -8.32
N LEU A 155 7.31 -20.34 -8.51
CA LEU A 155 8.11 -20.92 -7.41
C LEU A 155 8.97 -19.88 -6.66
N ILE A 156 9.42 -18.82 -7.33
CA ILE A 156 10.17 -17.74 -6.68
C ILE A 156 9.29 -16.99 -5.66
N LEU A 157 7.97 -16.91 -5.88
CA LEU A 157 7.04 -16.26 -4.98
C LEU A 157 6.74 -17.09 -3.73
N ALA A 158 6.84 -18.42 -3.81
CA ALA A 158 6.52 -19.35 -2.71
C ALA A 158 7.22 -19.03 -1.38
N PRO A 159 8.56 -18.85 -1.29
CA PRO A 159 9.21 -18.52 -0.02
C PRO A 159 8.74 -17.18 0.56
N VAL A 160 8.37 -16.21 -0.30
CA VAL A 160 7.84 -14.91 0.14
C VAL A 160 6.45 -15.10 0.76
N LEU A 161 5.57 -15.87 0.12
CA LEU A 161 4.24 -16.14 0.67
C LEU A 161 4.31 -16.94 1.97
N VAL A 162 5.20 -17.93 2.06
CA VAL A 162 5.43 -18.69 3.29
C VAL A 162 5.91 -17.78 4.42
N PHE A 163 6.81 -16.81 4.14
CA PHE A 163 7.22 -15.83 5.14
C PHE A 163 6.02 -15.05 5.71
N PHE A 164 5.10 -14.60 4.86
CA PHE A 164 3.89 -13.89 5.31
C PHE A 164 2.86 -14.77 6.02
N HIS A 165 2.87 -16.09 5.79
CA HIS A 165 2.05 -17.02 6.58
C HIS A 165 2.61 -17.24 7.99
N LEU A 166 3.93 -17.19 8.13
CA LEU A 166 4.62 -17.41 9.40
C LEU A 166 4.76 -16.14 10.22
N SER A 167 4.83 -14.97 9.58
CA SER A 167 5.04 -13.70 10.28
C SER A 167 4.01 -13.36 11.36
N PRO A 168 2.71 -13.74 11.26
CA PRO A 168 1.75 -13.50 12.33
C PRO A 168 2.02 -14.32 13.60
N TRP A 169 2.82 -15.38 13.50
CA TRP A 169 3.13 -16.31 14.59
C TRP A 169 4.50 -16.05 15.24
N LEU A 170 5.29 -15.15 14.68
CA LEU A 170 6.61 -14.71 15.17
C LEU A 170 6.49 -13.44 16.00
#